data_AF-A0A953JLK6-F1
#
_entry.id   AF-A0A953JLK6-F1
#
_cell.length_a   1.000
_cell.length_b   1.000
_cell.length_c   1.000
_cell.angle_alpha   90.00
_cell.angle_beta   90.00
_cell.angle_gamma   90.00
#
_symmetry.space_group_name_H-M   'P 1'
#
loop_
_entity.id
_entity.type
_entity.pdbx_description
1 polymer ?
#
loop_
_entity_poly.entity_id
_entity_poly.type
_entity_poly.pdbx_seq_one_letter_code
_entity_poly.pdbx_strand_id
1 'polypeptide(L)'
;MFRLLVILLLLGAGQAAAQAPPACVAGREGMVACLGEKLCECRWQPGGTLSGRPAGYRWDCGTLRPACGVVPPGPPSAPLSDLLLSFPVEPRPPGRR
;
A
#
# COMPACT_ATOMS: atom_id res chain seq x y z
N MET A 1 -6.37 26.56 -43.44
CA MET A 1 -6.65 26.95 -42.04
C MET A 1 -7.10 25.78 -41.16
N PHE A 2 -8.05 24.93 -41.57
CA PHE A 2 -8.58 23.83 -40.74
C PHE A 2 -7.51 22.84 -40.21
N ARG A 3 -6.51 22.50 -41.03
CA ARG A 3 -5.38 21.63 -40.63
C ARG A 3 -4.54 22.19 -39.48
N LEU A 4 -4.36 23.51 -39.40
CA LEU A 4 -3.60 24.13 -38.31
C LEU A 4 -4.36 24.02 -36.98
N LEU A 5 -5.69 24.14 -37.03
CA LEU A 5 -6.55 24.06 -35.86
C LEU A 5 -6.52 22.66 -35.23
N VAL A 6 -6.54 21.62 -36.07
CA VAL A 6 -6.43 20.22 -35.63
C VAL A 6 -5.08 19.97 -34.96
N ILE A 7 -3.99 20.47 -35.54
CA ILE A 7 -2.64 20.33 -34.95
C ILE A 7 -2.57 21.03 -33.59
N LEU A 8 -3.10 22.26 -33.46
CA LEU A 8 -3.15 22.97 -32.18
C LEU A 8 -3.98 22.25 -31.10
N LEU A 9 -5.08 21.60 -31.49
CA LEU A 9 -5.90 20.80 -30.57
C LEU A 9 -5.18 19.53 -30.09
N LEU A 10 -4.42 18.86 -30.96
CA LEU A 10 -3.63 17.68 -30.60
C LEU A 10 -2.44 17.99 -29.69
N LEU A 11 -1.82 19.18 -29.81
CA LEU A 11 -0.73 19.58 -28.92
C LEU A 11 -1.19 19.92 -27.48
N GLY A 12 -2.47 20.22 -27.26
CA GLY A 12 -3.00 20.61 -25.95
C GLY A 12 -3.42 19.45 -25.03
N ALA A 13 -3.59 18.23 -25.56
CA ALA A 13 -4.20 17.11 -24.82
C ALA A 13 -3.21 16.27 -23.98
N GLY A 14 -1.92 16.64 -23.94
CA GLY A 14 -0.84 15.69 -23.62
C GLY A 14 -0.21 15.73 -22.22
N GLN A 15 -0.75 16.45 -21.23
CA GLN A 15 -0.13 16.48 -19.91
C GLN A 15 -1.14 16.36 -18.78
N ALA A 16 -1.57 15.12 -18.52
CA ALA A 16 -2.06 14.76 -17.20
C ALA A 16 -0.87 14.84 -16.23
N ALA A 17 -0.77 15.96 -15.50
CA ALA A 17 0.24 16.11 -14.46
C ALA A 17 0.00 15.03 -13.39
N ALA A 18 0.85 14.00 -13.39
CA ALA A 18 0.89 13.03 -12.33
C ALA A 18 1.18 13.78 -11.02
N GLN A 19 0.17 13.92 -10.16
CA GLN A 19 0.34 14.57 -8.88
C GLN A 19 1.40 13.82 -8.09
N ALA A 20 2.39 14.55 -7.56
CA ALA A 20 3.45 13.95 -6.77
C ALA A 20 2.82 13.10 -5.66
N PRO A 21 3.25 11.84 -5.48
CA PRO A 21 2.70 10.98 -4.44
C PRO A 21 2.81 11.69 -3.09
N PRO A 22 1.78 11.60 -2.24
CA PRO A 22 1.85 12.20 -0.93
C PRO A 22 3.07 11.68 -0.16
N ALA A 23 3.69 12.55 0.65
CA ALA A 23 4.79 12.15 1.49
C ALA A 23 4.34 11.06 2.48
N CYS A 24 5.08 9.95 2.54
CA CYS A 24 4.87 8.92 3.54
C CYS A 24 5.52 9.36 4.86
N VAL A 25 4.67 9.69 5.83
CA VAL A 25 5.03 10.20 7.16
C VAL A 25 4.24 9.44 8.22
N ALA A 26 4.61 9.60 9.49
CA ALA A 26 3.96 8.90 10.61
C ALA A 26 2.43 9.01 10.61
N GLY A 27 1.89 10.22 10.36
CA GLY A 27 0.44 10.44 10.30
C GLY A 27 -0.28 9.79 9.11
N ARG A 28 0.43 9.07 8.25
CA ARG A 28 -0.11 8.34 7.10
C ARG A 28 0.28 6.86 7.10
N GLU A 29 0.78 6.35 8.21
CA GLU A 29 1.04 4.92 8.35
C GLU A 29 -0.21 4.08 8.04
N GLY A 30 -0.04 3.01 7.27
CA GLY A 30 -1.13 2.16 6.78
C GLY A 30 -1.91 2.73 5.59
N MET A 31 -1.68 4.00 5.20
CA MET A 31 -2.29 4.56 3.99
C MET A 31 -1.81 3.79 2.77
N VAL A 32 -2.73 3.48 1.86
CA VAL A 32 -2.44 2.89 0.55
C VAL A 32 -2.57 3.92 -0.57
N ALA A 33 -1.65 3.88 -1.52
CA ALA A 33 -1.65 4.76 -2.68
C ALA A 33 -1.13 4.02 -3.91
N CYS A 34 -1.63 4.41 -5.08
CA CYS A 34 -1.16 3.91 -6.36
C CYS A 34 0.05 4.73 -6.81
N LEU A 35 1.23 4.09 -6.80
CA LEU A 35 2.46 4.70 -7.29
C LEU A 35 2.92 3.90 -8.51
N GLY A 36 2.79 4.50 -9.69
CA GLY A 36 2.89 3.77 -10.96
C GLY A 36 1.73 2.78 -11.09
N GLU A 37 2.04 1.52 -11.38
CA GLU A 37 1.04 0.45 -11.55
C GLU A 37 0.85 -0.41 -10.29
N LYS A 38 1.54 -0.07 -9.19
CA LYS A 38 1.54 -0.86 -7.95
C LYS A 38 0.78 -0.16 -6.83
N LEU A 39 0.01 -0.95 -6.08
CA LEU A 39 -0.62 -0.50 -4.85
C LEU A 39 0.42 -0.54 -3.73
N CYS A 40 0.89 0.62 -3.28
CA CYS A 40 1.89 0.73 -2.21
C CYS A 40 1.26 1.14 -0.88
N GLU A 41 1.92 0.85 0.23
CA GLU A 41 1.48 1.27 1.57
C GLU A 41 2.58 2.02 2.29
N CYS A 42 2.19 3.06 3.02
CA CYS A 42 3.11 3.81 3.84
C CYS A 42 3.36 3.06 5.16
N ARG A 43 4.61 2.66 5.42
CA ARG A 43 4.98 1.94 6.64
C ARG A 43 6.32 2.38 7.20
N TRP A 44 6.49 2.21 8.51
CA TRP A 44 7.80 2.31 9.12
C TRP A 44 8.74 1.21 8.61
N GLN A 45 9.91 1.60 8.12
CA GLN A 45 11.00 0.68 7.82
C GLN A 45 12.11 0.87 8.85
N PRO A 46 12.56 -0.19 9.55
CA PRO A 46 13.55 -0.08 10.63
C PRO A 46 14.96 0.32 10.16
N GLY A 47 15.18 0.47 8.85
CA GLY A 47 16.51 0.71 8.30
C GLY A 47 17.45 -0.47 8.55
N GLY A 48 18.75 -0.25 8.34
CA GLY A 48 19.75 -1.26 8.66
C GLY A 48 21.15 -0.80 8.32
N THR A 49 22.09 -1.05 9.23
CA THR A 49 23.51 -0.71 9.08
C THR A 49 24.14 -1.40 7.87
N LEU A 50 23.79 -2.68 7.63
CA LEU A 50 24.26 -3.44 6.48
C LEU A 50 23.84 -2.80 5.13
N SER A 51 22.64 -2.23 5.09
CA SER A 51 22.10 -1.55 3.90
C SER A 51 22.47 -0.07 3.81
N GLY A 52 23.11 0.49 4.85
CA GLY A 52 23.37 1.92 4.98
C GLY A 52 22.10 2.79 5.00
N ARG A 53 20.93 2.19 5.21
CA ARG A 53 19.64 2.87 5.09
C ARG A 53 19.12 3.30 6.47
N PRO A 54 18.82 4.60 6.68
CA PRO A 54 18.24 5.06 7.93
C PRO A 54 16.81 4.56 8.08
N ALA A 55 16.40 4.35 9.33
CA ALA A 55 15.02 4.05 9.68
C ALA A 55 14.09 5.22 9.30
N GLY A 56 12.86 4.92 8.91
CA GLY A 56 11.91 5.95 8.50
C GLY A 56 10.66 5.41 7.83
N TYR A 57 9.65 6.27 7.70
CA TYR A 57 8.43 6.00 6.95
C TYR A 57 8.71 6.03 5.45
N ARG A 58 8.37 4.96 4.73
CA ARG A 58 8.51 4.87 3.27
C ARG A 58 7.37 4.08 2.65
N TRP A 59 7.12 4.37 1.37
CA TRP A 59 6.22 3.59 0.55
C TRP A 59 6.81 2.20 0.33
N ASP A 60 6.12 1.18 0.83
CA ASP A 60 6.39 -0.22 0.56
C ASP A 60 5.60 -0.64 -0.67
N CYS A 61 6.31 -0.79 -1.78
CA CYS A 61 5.80 -1.24 -3.08
C CYS A 61 6.32 -2.64 -3.43
N GLY A 62 6.56 -3.49 -2.41
CA GLY A 62 7.21 -4.79 -2.59
C GLY A 62 6.56 -5.67 -3.67
N THR A 63 7.31 -6.61 -4.23
CA THR A 63 6.89 -7.44 -5.38
C THR A 63 5.56 -8.15 -5.17
N LEU A 64 5.25 -8.55 -3.94
CA LEU A 64 4.01 -9.24 -3.57
C LEU A 64 2.80 -8.30 -3.52
N ARG A 65 2.98 -6.99 -3.67
CA ARG A 65 1.86 -6.06 -3.73
C ARG A 65 1.15 -6.13 -5.08
N PRO A 66 -0.20 -6.11 -5.07
CA PRO A 66 -0.98 -6.20 -6.28
C PRO A 66 -0.81 -4.96 -7.15
N ALA A 67 -1.25 -5.09 -8.40
CA ALA A 67 -1.45 -3.93 -9.25
C ALA A 67 -2.61 -3.07 -8.73
N CYS A 68 -2.59 -1.79 -9.09
CA CYS A 68 -3.70 -0.89 -8.81
C CYS A 68 -5.03 -1.42 -9.38
N GLY A 69 -6.11 -1.30 -8.61
CA GLY A 69 -7.44 -1.74 -9.02
C GLY A 69 -7.66 -3.27 -8.98
N VAL A 70 -6.65 -4.05 -8.62
CA VAL A 70 -6.82 -5.49 -8.39
C VAL A 70 -7.21 -5.73 -6.94
N VAL A 71 -8.40 -6.27 -6.71
CA VAL A 71 -8.77 -6.82 -5.40
C VAL A 71 -8.08 -8.18 -5.31
N PRO A 72 -7.08 -8.36 -4.41
CA PRO A 72 -6.49 -9.67 -4.22
C PRO A 72 -7.58 -10.65 -3.77
N PRO A 73 -7.56 -11.92 -4.22
CA PRO A 73 -8.46 -12.92 -3.68
C PRO A 73 -8.20 -13.03 -2.19
N GLY A 74 -9.12 -12.52 -1.38
CA GLY A 74 -9.08 -12.67 0.06
C GLY A 74 -9.25 -14.14 0.43
N PRO A 75 -8.85 -14.54 1.65
CA PRO A 75 -9.30 -15.82 2.17
C PRO A 75 -10.83 -15.89 2.03
N PRO A 76 -11.41 -17.07 1.73
CA PRO A 76 -12.86 -17.21 1.78
C PRO A 76 -13.31 -16.64 3.11
N SER A 77 -14.30 -15.76 3.09
CA SER A 77 -14.91 -15.17 4.28
C SER A 77 -15.54 -16.30 5.09
N ALA A 78 -14.72 -17.00 5.86
CA ALA A 78 -15.16 -17.95 6.84
C ALA A 78 -15.94 -17.15 7.89
N PRO A 79 -17.12 -17.63 8.31
CA PRO A 79 -17.84 -16.97 9.38
C PRO A 79 -16.94 -16.90 10.61
N LEU A 80 -16.92 -15.73 11.25
CA LEU A 80 -16.10 -15.43 12.43
C LEU A 80 -16.27 -16.47 13.56
N SER A 81 -17.40 -17.19 13.54
CA SER A 81 -17.72 -18.34 14.39
C SER A 81 -16.73 -19.52 14.28
N ASP A 82 -16.19 -19.83 13.09
CA ASP A 82 -15.24 -20.93 12.90
C ASP A 82 -13.85 -20.62 13.48
N LEU A 83 -13.46 -19.34 13.51
CA LEU A 83 -12.18 -18.92 14.08
C LEU A 83 -12.17 -18.99 15.61
N LEU A 84 -13.32 -18.81 16.27
CA LEU A 84 -13.44 -18.85 17.73
C LEU A 84 -13.34 -20.28 18.29
N LEU A 85 -13.65 -21.31 17.49
CA LEU A 85 -13.57 -22.71 17.91
C LEU A 85 -12.16 -23.31 17.77
N SER A 86 -11.27 -22.64 17.04
CA SER A 86 -9.92 -23.16 16.74
C SER A 86 -8.85 -22.69 17.73
N PHE A 87 -9.17 -21.79 18.67
CA PHE A 87 -8.24 -21.41 19.74
C PHE A 87 -8.46 -22.29 20.97
N PRO A 88 -7.53 -23.20 21.31
CA PRO A 88 -7.57 -23.85 22.62
C PRO A 88 -7.36 -22.77 23.68
N VAL A 89 -8.38 -22.56 24.53
CA VAL A 89 -8.25 -21.71 25.72
C VAL A 89 -7.34 -22.43 26.70
N GLU A 90 -6.03 -22.17 26.63
CA GLU A 90 -5.09 -22.68 27.62
C GLU A 90 -5.42 -22.02 28.98
N PRO A 91 -5.77 -22.79 30.03
CA PRO A 91 -6.05 -22.23 31.33
C PRO A 91 -4.78 -21.60 31.93
N ARG A 92 -4.87 -20.33 32.33
CA ARG A 92 -3.79 -19.60 32.99
C ARG A 92 -3.37 -20.34 34.27
N PRO A 93 -2.09 -20.74 34.43
CA PRO A 93 -1.64 -21.42 35.64
C PRO A 93 -1.81 -20.52 36.87
N PRO A 94 -2.19 -21.07 38.04
CA PRO A 94 -2.31 -20.28 39.25
C PRO A 94 -0.96 -19.66 39.61
N GLY A 95 -0.94 -18.33 39.71
CA GLY A 95 0.25 -17.56 40.04
C GLY A 95 0.87 -18.02 41.36
N ARG A 96 2.16 -18.35 41.32
CA ARG A 96 2.99 -18.54 42.51
C ARG A 96 3.12 -17.19 43.21
N ARG A 97 2.73 -17.12 44.49
CA ARG A 97 3.06 -16.01 45.39
C ARG A 97 4.56 -15.96 45.66
#